data_AF-A0A6A5GYI4-F1
#
_entry.id   AF-A0A6A5GYI4-F1
#
_cell.length_a   1.000
_cell.length_b   1.000
_cell.length_c   1.000
_cell.angle_alpha   90.00
_cell.angle_beta   90.00
_cell.angle_gamma   90.00
#
_symmetry.space_group_name_H-M   'P 1'
#
loop_
_entity.id
_entity.type
_entity.pdbx_description
1 polymer ?
#
loop_
_entity_poly.entity_id
_entity_poly.type
_entity_poly.pdbx_seq_one_letter_code
_entity_poly.pdbx_strand_id
1 'polypeptide(L)'
;MLLFISLFAIISLIQFIQPNKFSNAPEGSEDKILEEHSWHQFALLGITFVVGLVRGWIAIGAPDVPQRLPNMKRPMYFVIGYGVFQAILGISLTFLHSPDSETRYLITTVSQVLLAVLLGYFAFPYLFTCTIYYTWIFFPTFLCTMFFIMPLVKYQECYYSQYICWVLMIFVGLLELYLMAVNQIYDGYHHSQRPPPRPFYS
;
A
#
# COMPACT_ATOMS: atom_id res chain seq x y z
N MET A 1 -21.01 4.98 -1.21
CA MET A 1 -20.48 4.70 0.14
C MET A 1 -20.20 3.21 0.22
N LEU A 2 -18.98 2.83 0.56
CA LEU A 2 -18.49 1.45 0.50
C LEU A 2 -17.73 1.14 1.81
N LEU A 3 -18.16 0.11 2.53
CA LEU A 3 -17.33 -0.52 3.55
C LEU A 3 -16.35 -1.43 2.83
N PHE A 4 -15.06 -1.16 2.99
CA PHE A 4 -14.03 -1.94 2.31
C PHE A 4 -12.81 -2.12 3.20
N ILE A 5 -12.00 -3.12 2.87
CA ILE A 5 -10.69 -3.32 3.48
C ILE A 5 -9.72 -2.20 3.02
N SER A 6 -8.57 -2.06 3.69
CA SER A 6 -7.58 -1.03 3.33
C SER A 6 -7.12 -1.15 1.88
N LEU A 7 -7.57 -0.22 1.04
CA LEU A 7 -7.12 -0.07 -0.34
C LEU A 7 -5.62 0.22 -0.40
N PHE A 8 -5.12 1.03 0.53
CA PHE A 8 -3.69 1.34 0.64
C PHE A 8 -2.87 0.06 0.81
N ALA A 9 -3.27 -0.85 1.70
CA ALA A 9 -2.55 -2.10 1.92
C ALA A 9 -2.56 -3.00 0.67
N ILE A 10 -3.70 -3.08 -0.05
CA ILE A 10 -3.80 -3.83 -1.31
C ILE A 10 -2.86 -3.25 -2.37
N ILE A 11 -2.92 -1.94 -2.60
CA ILE A 11 -2.08 -1.27 -3.60
C ILE A 11 -0.60 -1.43 -3.23
N SER A 12 -0.26 -1.31 -1.95
CA SER A 12 1.09 -1.52 -1.45
C SER A 12 1.59 -2.94 -1.67
N LEU A 13 0.72 -3.95 -1.65
CA LEU A 13 1.07 -5.33 -2.00
C LEU A 13 1.26 -5.50 -3.51
N ILE A 14 0.40 -4.88 -4.32
CA ILE A 14 0.49 -4.92 -5.79
C ILE A 14 1.83 -4.33 -6.28
N GLN A 15 2.35 -3.31 -5.61
CA GLN A 15 3.64 -2.69 -6.00
C GLN A 15 4.82 -3.68 -6.03
N PHE A 16 4.78 -4.75 -5.22
CA PHE A 16 5.85 -5.75 -5.20
C PHE A 16 5.83 -6.67 -6.41
N ILE A 17 4.67 -6.76 -7.07
CA ILE A 17 4.51 -7.51 -8.32
C ILE A 17 5.02 -6.67 -9.48
N GLN A 18 5.03 -5.34 -9.35
CA GLN A 18 5.45 -4.48 -10.43
C GLN A 18 6.99 -4.46 -10.59
N PRO A 19 7.47 -4.41 -11.84
CA PRO A 19 8.89 -4.36 -12.12
C PRO A 19 9.52 -3.08 -11.54
N ASN A 20 10.65 -3.26 -10.85
CA ASN A 20 11.41 -2.17 -10.23
C ASN A 20 12.80 -1.98 -10.88
N LYS A 21 13.11 -2.78 -11.90
CA LYS A 21 14.34 -2.69 -12.68
C LYS A 21 13.98 -2.43 -14.14
N PHE A 22 14.82 -1.64 -14.79
CA PHE A 22 14.70 -1.38 -16.23
C PHE A 22 15.53 -2.36 -17.03
N SER A 23 14.95 -2.84 -18.12
CA SER A 23 15.57 -3.72 -19.09
C SER A 23 15.52 -3.09 -20.47
N ASN A 24 16.62 -3.25 -21.21
CA ASN A 24 16.71 -2.89 -22.63
C ASN A 24 16.31 -4.05 -23.56
N ALA A 25 15.84 -5.18 -23.01
CA ALA A 25 15.45 -6.34 -23.78
C ALA A 25 14.23 -6.05 -24.67
N PRO A 26 14.08 -6.76 -25.81
CA PRO A 26 12.96 -6.57 -26.72
C PRO A 26 11.62 -6.78 -26.01
N GLU A 27 10.61 -5.95 -26.35
CA GLU A 27 9.25 -6.12 -25.83
C GLU A 27 8.70 -7.52 -26.13
N GLY A 28 8.15 -8.18 -25.11
CA GLY A 28 7.58 -9.53 -25.21
C GLY A 28 8.57 -10.68 -25.10
N SER A 29 9.87 -10.41 -24.90
CA SER A 29 10.85 -11.46 -24.62
C SER A 29 10.77 -11.95 -23.17
N GLU A 30 11.00 -13.25 -22.95
CA GLU A 30 11.11 -13.82 -21.59
C GLU A 30 12.27 -13.19 -20.81
N ASP A 31 13.35 -12.84 -21.51
CA ASP A 31 14.52 -12.15 -20.97
C ASP A 31 14.17 -10.79 -20.36
N LYS A 32 13.25 -10.03 -20.98
CA LYS A 32 12.75 -8.76 -20.44
C LYS A 32 12.01 -8.98 -19.12
N ILE A 33 11.16 -10.00 -19.03
CA ILE A 33 10.39 -10.32 -17.82
C ILE A 33 11.35 -10.71 -16.68
N LEU A 34 12.35 -11.55 -16.98
CA LEU A 34 13.38 -11.99 -16.05
C LEU A 34 14.31 -10.86 -15.58
N GLU A 35 14.62 -9.90 -16.46
CA GLU A 35 15.47 -8.76 -16.11
C GLU A 35 14.72 -7.65 -15.36
N GLU A 36 13.44 -7.43 -15.65
CA GLU A 36 12.61 -6.40 -15.02
C GLU A 36 12.09 -6.82 -13.64
N HIS A 37 11.81 -8.12 -13.44
CA HIS A 37 11.37 -8.67 -12.17
C HIS A 37 12.54 -9.25 -11.38
N SER A 38 12.84 -8.65 -10.24
CA SER A 38 13.85 -9.17 -9.34
C SER A 38 13.29 -10.34 -8.53
N TRP A 39 14.00 -11.49 -8.53
CA TRP A 39 13.66 -12.65 -7.68
C TRP A 39 13.45 -12.25 -6.21
N HIS A 40 14.17 -11.24 -5.73
CA HIS A 40 14.04 -10.72 -4.38
C HIS A 40 12.64 -10.13 -4.10
N GLN A 41 11.98 -9.51 -5.09
CA GLN A 41 10.64 -8.95 -4.92
C GLN A 41 9.60 -10.06 -4.66
N PHE A 42 9.68 -11.17 -5.40
CA PHE A 42 8.81 -12.33 -5.19
C PHE A 42 9.08 -13.02 -3.86
N ALA A 43 10.36 -13.19 -3.49
CA ALA A 43 10.73 -13.76 -2.20
C ALA A 43 10.21 -12.89 -1.03
N LEU A 44 10.36 -11.56 -1.14
CA LEU A 44 9.84 -10.61 -0.15
C LEU A 44 8.32 -10.64 -0.06
N LEU A 45 7.62 -10.69 -1.20
CA LEU A 45 6.17 -10.81 -1.24
C LEU A 45 5.70 -12.10 -0.56
N GLY A 46 6.36 -13.23 -0.86
CA GLY A 46 6.07 -14.52 -0.24
C GLY A 46 6.25 -14.49 1.28
N ILE A 47 7.38 -13.95 1.77
CA ILE A 47 7.64 -13.81 3.21
C ILE A 47 6.61 -12.89 3.86
N THR A 48 6.29 -11.76 3.22
CA THR A 48 5.27 -10.81 3.69
C THR A 48 3.92 -11.49 3.84
N PHE A 49 3.55 -12.34 2.88
CA PHE A 49 2.29 -13.07 2.91
C PHE A 49 2.28 -14.14 4.01
N VAL A 50 3.35 -14.92 4.16
CA VAL A 50 3.45 -15.95 5.21
C VAL A 50 3.37 -15.32 6.60
N VAL A 51 4.20 -14.30 6.87
CA VAL A 51 4.19 -13.57 8.15
C VAL A 51 2.83 -12.89 8.35
N GLY A 52 2.31 -12.26 7.31
CA GLY A 52 1.03 -11.58 7.29
C GLY A 52 -0.14 -12.49 7.65
N LEU A 53 -0.23 -13.67 7.03
CA LEU A 53 -1.29 -14.65 7.32
C LEU A 53 -1.20 -15.17 8.75
N VAL A 54 0.00 -15.50 9.25
CA VAL A 54 0.18 -15.95 10.64
C VAL A 54 -0.28 -14.87 11.62
N ARG A 55 0.14 -13.62 11.40
CA ARG A 55 -0.24 -12.47 12.23
C ARG A 55 -1.74 -12.16 12.13
N GLY A 56 -2.30 -12.25 10.93
CA GLY A 56 -3.72 -12.11 10.66
C GLY A 56 -4.54 -13.15 11.41
N TRP A 57 -4.15 -14.43 11.35
CA TRP A 57 -4.81 -15.52 12.06
C TRP A 57 -4.82 -15.31 13.59
N ILE A 58 -3.68 -14.91 14.16
CA ILE A 58 -3.58 -14.59 15.58
C ILE A 58 -4.52 -13.42 15.94
N ALA A 59 -4.61 -12.39 15.09
CA ALA A 59 -5.48 -11.24 15.32
C ALA A 59 -6.98 -11.60 15.21
N ILE A 60 -7.34 -12.52 14.32
CA ILE A 60 -8.72 -13.03 14.20
C ILE A 60 -9.14 -13.75 15.48
N GLY A 61 -8.27 -14.61 16.02
CA GLY A 61 -8.53 -15.37 17.25
C GLY A 61 -8.37 -14.57 18.56
N ALA A 62 -7.93 -13.32 18.49
CA ALA A 62 -7.70 -12.50 19.68
C ALA A 62 -9.03 -12.05 20.33
N PRO A 63 -9.09 -11.98 21.67
CA PRO A 63 -10.30 -11.57 22.39
C PRO A 63 -10.69 -10.13 22.04
N ASP A 64 -12.00 -9.89 21.96
CA ASP A 64 -12.55 -8.59 21.61
C ASP A 64 -12.53 -7.64 22.81
N VAL A 65 -11.44 -6.86 22.92
CA VAL A 65 -11.23 -5.88 23.99
C VAL A 65 -11.47 -4.45 23.49
N PRO A 66 -11.99 -3.52 24.31
CA PRO A 66 -12.31 -2.15 23.87
C PRO A 66 -11.11 -1.37 23.27
N GLN A 67 -9.88 -1.75 23.63
CA GLN A 67 -8.64 -1.12 23.17
C GLN A 67 -8.09 -1.72 21.86
N ARG A 68 -8.73 -2.77 21.33
CA ARG A 68 -8.28 -3.50 20.14
C ARG A 68 -8.16 -2.60 18.91
N LEU A 69 -9.22 -1.86 18.59
CA LEU A 69 -9.26 -0.99 17.42
C LEU A 69 -8.18 0.13 17.47
N PRO A 70 -8.01 0.88 18.59
CA PRO A 70 -6.87 1.78 18.75
C PRO A 70 -5.50 1.10 18.59
N ASN A 71 -5.33 -0.11 19.14
CA ASN A 71 -4.08 -0.87 19.05
C ASN A 71 -3.77 -1.34 17.62
N MET A 72 -4.78 -1.55 16.77
CA MET A 72 -4.61 -1.85 15.34
C MET A 72 -4.42 -0.58 14.49
N LYS A 73 -5.13 0.51 14.82
CA LYS A 73 -5.02 1.80 14.11
C LYS A 73 -3.63 2.42 14.25
N ARG A 74 -3.10 2.48 15.47
CA ARG A 74 -1.84 3.17 15.78
C ARG A 74 -0.65 2.72 14.91
N PRO A 75 -0.33 1.41 14.82
CA PRO A 75 0.75 0.96 13.94
C PRO A 75 0.43 1.23 12.46
N MET A 76 -0.83 1.14 12.04
CA MET A 76 -1.22 1.38 10.66
C MET A 76 -0.96 2.83 10.20
N TYR A 77 -1.08 3.83 11.09
CA TYR A 77 -0.63 5.21 10.78
C TYR A 77 0.84 5.25 10.36
N PHE A 78 1.71 4.49 11.05
CA PHE A 78 3.13 4.42 10.70
C PHE A 78 3.36 3.67 9.39
N VAL A 79 2.62 2.58 9.14
CA VAL A 79 2.71 1.82 7.89
C VAL A 79 2.31 2.70 6.70
N ILE A 80 1.19 3.41 6.80
CA ILE A 80 0.72 4.31 5.74
C ILE A 80 1.69 5.48 5.56
N GLY A 81 2.09 6.13 6.66
CA GLY A 81 3.05 7.23 6.60
C GLY A 81 4.37 6.83 5.93
N TYR A 82 4.91 5.66 6.28
CA TYR A 82 6.13 5.15 5.67
C TYR A 82 5.93 4.80 4.18
N GLY A 83 4.83 4.15 3.81
CA GLY A 83 4.59 3.82 2.39
C GLY A 83 4.33 5.05 1.53
N VAL A 84 3.67 6.10 2.05
CA VAL A 84 3.56 7.40 1.36
C VAL A 84 4.95 8.03 1.18
N PHE A 85 5.78 8.02 2.22
CA PHE A 85 7.17 8.48 2.13
C PHE A 85 7.97 7.69 1.08
N GLN A 86 7.85 6.36 1.09
CA GLN A 86 8.52 5.48 0.13
C GLN A 86 8.06 5.74 -1.31
N ALA A 87 6.78 6.00 -1.53
CA ALA A 87 6.24 6.32 -2.85
C ALA A 87 6.79 7.67 -3.37
N ILE A 88 6.83 8.70 -2.51
CA ILE A 88 7.43 10.00 -2.85
C ILE A 88 8.92 9.83 -3.16
N LEU A 89 9.65 9.09 -2.31
CA LEU A 89 11.07 8.81 -2.53
C LEU A 89 11.29 8.09 -3.86
N GLY A 90 10.49 7.06 -4.17
CA GLY A 90 10.54 6.32 -5.44
C GLY A 90 10.38 7.26 -6.64
N ILE A 91 9.33 8.09 -6.63
CA ILE A 91 9.10 9.09 -7.67
C ILE A 91 10.28 10.07 -7.76
N SER A 92 10.74 10.64 -6.66
CA SER A 92 11.87 11.59 -6.66
C SER A 92 13.15 10.97 -7.25
N LEU A 93 13.47 9.72 -6.91
CA LEU A 93 14.67 9.07 -7.42
C LEU A 93 14.61 8.84 -8.93
N THR A 94 13.42 8.70 -9.52
CA THR A 94 13.30 8.60 -10.99
C THR A 94 13.63 9.90 -11.72
N PHE A 95 13.55 11.05 -11.05
CA PHE A 95 14.00 12.34 -11.60
C PHE A 95 15.48 12.62 -11.32
N LEU A 96 16.02 12.08 -10.22
CA LEU A 96 17.40 12.33 -9.78
C LEU A 96 18.42 11.37 -10.39
N HIS A 97 18.01 10.17 -10.75
CA HIS A 97 18.89 9.13 -11.26
C HIS A 97 18.40 8.57 -12.60
N SER A 98 19.34 8.15 -13.43
CA SER A 98 19.05 7.48 -14.68
C SER A 98 18.30 6.16 -14.45
N PRO A 99 17.51 5.70 -15.43
CA PRO A 99 16.70 4.49 -15.31
C PRO A 99 17.52 3.22 -15.02
N ASP A 100 18.73 3.14 -15.54
CA ASP A 100 19.70 2.06 -15.37
C ASP A 100 20.54 2.18 -14.07
N SER A 101 20.32 3.21 -13.26
CA SER A 101 21.12 3.46 -12.06
C SER A 101 20.94 2.37 -10.98
N GLU A 102 22.04 1.69 -10.66
CA GLU A 102 22.11 0.72 -9.56
C GLU A 102 21.77 1.37 -8.20
N THR A 103 22.22 2.62 -7.98
CA THR A 103 21.96 3.37 -6.75
C THR A 103 20.45 3.51 -6.49
N ARG A 104 19.69 3.86 -7.53
CA ARG A 104 18.25 3.98 -7.42
C ARG A 104 17.62 2.63 -7.10
N TYR A 105 17.99 1.58 -7.84
CA TYR A 105 17.47 0.23 -7.62
C TYR A 105 17.74 -0.26 -6.18
N LEU A 106 18.93 0.00 -5.65
CA LEU A 106 19.29 -0.37 -4.28
C LEU A 106 18.45 0.39 -3.26
N ILE A 107 18.32 1.71 -3.39
CA ILE A 107 17.52 2.53 -2.46
C ILE A 107 16.05 2.12 -2.50
N THR A 108 15.46 1.93 -3.69
CA THR A 108 14.06 1.52 -3.82
C THR A 108 13.84 0.12 -3.26
N THR A 109 14.77 -0.82 -3.51
CA THR A 109 14.70 -2.19 -2.98
C THR A 109 14.79 -2.21 -1.45
N VAL A 110 15.75 -1.49 -0.84
CA VAL A 110 15.87 -1.42 0.62
C VAL A 110 14.62 -0.82 1.25
N SER A 111 14.08 0.23 0.63
CA SER A 111 12.83 0.87 1.08
C SER A 111 11.63 -0.09 0.98
N GLN A 112 11.55 -0.87 -0.10
CA GLN A 112 10.54 -1.92 -0.31
C GLN A 112 10.65 -3.04 0.73
N VAL A 113 11.86 -3.47 1.10
CA VAL A 113 12.08 -4.48 2.16
C VAL A 113 11.49 -4.00 3.49
N LEU A 114 11.75 -2.75 3.87
CA LEU A 114 11.21 -2.20 5.12
C LEU A 114 9.68 -2.11 5.06
N LEU A 115 9.12 -1.68 3.92
CA LEU A 115 7.67 -1.64 3.72
C LEU A 115 7.04 -3.05 3.79
N ALA A 116 7.67 -4.06 3.20
CA ALA A 116 7.25 -5.46 3.24
C ALA A 116 7.13 -5.97 4.68
N VAL A 117 8.15 -5.72 5.51
CA VAL A 117 8.13 -6.08 6.94
C VAL A 117 6.98 -5.39 7.67
N LEU A 118 6.80 -4.08 7.45
CA LEU A 118 5.72 -3.30 8.07
C LEU A 118 4.33 -3.80 7.65
N LEU A 119 4.13 -4.09 6.37
CA LEU A 119 2.88 -4.65 5.85
C LEU A 119 2.58 -6.00 6.46
N GLY A 120 3.54 -6.94 6.45
CA GLY A 120 3.36 -8.27 7.01
C GLY A 120 3.02 -8.24 8.50
N TYR A 121 3.72 -7.41 9.29
CA TYR A 121 3.51 -7.38 10.73
C TYR A 121 2.24 -6.65 11.18
N PHE A 122 1.86 -5.57 10.49
CA PHE A 122 0.83 -4.64 10.95
C PHE A 122 -0.36 -4.50 10.01
N ALA A 123 -0.16 -4.51 8.69
CA ALA A 123 -1.26 -4.31 7.73
C ALA A 123 -2.15 -5.55 7.59
N PHE A 124 -1.61 -6.77 7.65
CA PHE A 124 -2.43 -7.98 7.56
C PHE A 124 -3.43 -8.14 8.73
N PRO A 125 -3.01 -8.00 10.01
CA PRO A 125 -3.96 -7.95 11.12
C PRO A 125 -5.07 -6.92 10.89
N TYR A 126 -4.71 -5.72 10.40
CA TYR A 126 -5.66 -4.67 10.08
C TYR A 126 -6.62 -5.07 8.95
N LEU A 127 -6.13 -5.69 7.88
CA LEU A 127 -6.94 -6.17 6.75
C LEU A 127 -8.00 -7.21 7.15
N PHE A 128 -7.67 -8.12 8.06
CA PHE A 128 -8.61 -9.16 8.50
C PHE A 128 -9.60 -8.69 9.57
N THR A 129 -9.21 -7.70 10.37
CA THR A 129 -9.94 -7.35 11.60
C THR A 129 -10.61 -5.98 11.60
N CYS A 130 -10.36 -5.16 10.57
CA CYS A 130 -10.89 -3.80 10.45
C CYS A 130 -11.57 -3.58 9.09
N THR A 131 -12.58 -2.71 9.07
CA THR A 131 -13.21 -2.21 7.84
C THR A 131 -13.18 -0.68 7.84
N ILE A 132 -13.01 -0.10 6.65
CA ILE A 132 -12.93 1.35 6.44
C ILE A 132 -14.21 1.80 5.75
N TYR A 133 -14.79 2.88 6.27
CA TYR A 133 -15.93 3.52 5.63
C TYR A 133 -15.46 4.62 4.68
N TYR A 134 -15.40 4.28 3.38
CA TYR A 134 -15.04 5.23 2.35
C TYR A 134 -16.22 6.16 2.06
N THR A 135 -16.03 7.43 2.43
CA THR A 135 -16.98 8.52 2.21
C THR A 135 -16.89 9.03 0.77
N TRP A 136 -17.70 10.04 0.44
CA TRP A 136 -17.69 10.68 -0.88
C TRP A 136 -16.33 11.29 -1.28
N ILE A 137 -15.44 11.56 -0.31
CA ILE A 137 -14.07 12.08 -0.54
C ILE A 137 -13.22 11.10 -1.35
N PHE A 138 -13.61 9.82 -1.42
CA PHE A 138 -12.99 8.86 -2.31
C PHE A 138 -12.97 9.31 -3.79
N PHE A 139 -14.04 9.94 -4.28
CA PHE A 139 -14.13 10.39 -5.68
C PHE A 139 -13.11 11.48 -6.04
N PRO A 140 -12.98 12.60 -5.29
CA PRO A 140 -11.94 13.58 -5.56
C PRO A 140 -10.53 13.00 -5.40
N THR A 141 -10.29 12.08 -4.44
CA THR A 141 -9.01 11.37 -4.34
C THR A 141 -8.68 10.60 -5.62
N PHE A 142 -9.65 9.88 -6.17
CA PHE A 142 -9.46 9.12 -7.41
C PHE A 142 -9.18 10.06 -8.61
N LEU A 143 -9.91 11.18 -8.71
CA LEU A 143 -9.67 12.18 -9.75
C LEU A 143 -8.25 12.77 -9.64
N CYS A 144 -7.82 13.17 -8.45
CA CYS A 144 -6.45 13.66 -8.23
C CYS A 144 -5.40 12.63 -8.64
N THR A 145 -5.62 11.36 -8.31
CA THR A 145 -4.72 10.28 -8.72
C THR A 145 -4.59 10.22 -10.24
N MET A 146 -5.71 10.21 -10.97
CA MET A 146 -5.72 10.17 -12.44
C MET A 146 -4.98 11.36 -13.05
N PHE A 147 -5.21 12.58 -12.53
CA PHE A 147 -4.52 13.78 -13.00
C PHE A 147 -3.01 13.75 -12.77
N PHE A 148 -2.54 13.12 -11.69
CA PHE A 148 -1.10 12.98 -11.41
C PHE A 148 -0.43 11.87 -12.22
N ILE A 149 -1.12 10.76 -12.47
CA ILE A 149 -0.58 9.64 -13.26
C ILE A 149 -0.34 10.09 -14.72
N MET A 150 -1.31 10.74 -15.35
CA MET A 150 -1.23 11.12 -16.78
C MET A 150 0.10 11.79 -17.20
N PRO A 151 0.59 12.86 -16.53
CA PRO A 151 1.84 13.51 -16.91
C PRO A 151 3.08 12.66 -16.60
N LEU A 152 3.09 11.91 -15.49
CA LEU A 152 4.23 11.07 -15.08
C LEU A 152 4.49 9.95 -16.10
N VAL A 153 3.41 9.31 -16.54
CA VAL A 153 3.43 8.25 -17.55
C VAL A 153 4.02 8.74 -18.86
N LYS A 154 3.61 9.94 -19.30
CA LYS A 154 4.08 10.53 -20.56
C LYS A 154 5.56 10.93 -20.50
N TYR A 155 6.09 11.19 -19.30
CA TYR A 155 7.46 11.63 -19.11
C TYR A 155 8.45 10.44 -19.03
N GLN A 156 8.04 9.32 -18.46
CA GLN A 156 8.90 8.16 -18.18
C GLN A 156 8.12 6.85 -18.39
N GLU A 157 7.98 6.42 -19.65
CA GLU A 157 7.22 5.20 -20.01
C GLU A 157 7.80 3.93 -19.36
N CYS A 158 9.10 3.94 -19.06
CA CYS A 158 9.86 2.81 -18.53
C CYS A 158 9.40 2.31 -17.15
N TYR A 159 8.68 3.13 -16.36
CA TYR A 159 8.19 2.76 -15.01
C TYR A 159 6.70 3.00 -14.85
N TYR A 160 5.96 2.99 -15.96
CA TYR A 160 4.53 3.27 -16.00
C TYR A 160 3.74 2.60 -14.86
N SER A 161 3.92 1.29 -14.68
CA SER A 161 3.18 0.51 -13.70
C SER A 161 3.55 0.85 -12.25
N GLN A 162 4.82 1.15 -12.01
CA GLN A 162 5.31 1.52 -10.68
C GLN A 162 4.86 2.94 -10.28
N TYR A 163 4.81 3.87 -11.24
CA TYR A 163 4.24 5.20 -11.00
C TYR A 163 2.77 5.13 -10.62
N ILE A 164 1.98 4.29 -11.30
CA ILE A 164 0.57 4.10 -10.95
C ILE A 164 0.45 3.66 -9.49
N CYS A 165 1.24 2.68 -9.07
CA CYS A 165 1.23 2.19 -7.70
C CYS A 165 1.64 3.28 -6.70
N TRP A 166 2.74 3.99 -6.93
CA TRP A 166 3.21 5.05 -6.05
C TRP A 166 2.22 6.21 -5.92
N VAL A 167 1.65 6.68 -7.04
CA VAL A 167 0.67 7.77 -7.00
C VAL A 167 -0.61 7.33 -6.28
N LEU A 168 -1.09 6.11 -6.53
CA LEU A 168 -2.21 5.53 -5.79
C LEU A 168 -1.90 5.40 -4.30
N MET A 169 -0.70 4.94 -3.92
CA MET A 169 -0.28 4.86 -2.52
C MET A 169 -0.29 6.21 -1.82
N ILE A 170 0.14 7.28 -2.50
CA ILE A 170 0.10 8.65 -1.96
C ILE A 170 -1.35 9.07 -1.69
N PHE A 171 -2.20 9.05 -2.71
CA PHE A 171 -3.55 9.60 -2.59
C PHE A 171 -4.47 8.73 -1.72
N VAL A 172 -4.43 7.41 -1.90
CA VAL A 172 -5.20 6.48 -1.06
C VAL A 172 -4.66 6.44 0.36
N GLY A 173 -3.34 6.54 0.54
CA GLY A 173 -2.72 6.63 1.87
C GLY A 173 -3.17 7.89 2.62
N LEU A 174 -3.15 9.05 1.97
CA LEU A 174 -3.65 10.30 2.57
C LEU A 174 -5.15 10.22 2.89
N LEU A 175 -5.95 9.61 2.00
CA LEU A 175 -7.37 9.39 2.25
C LEU A 175 -7.59 8.49 3.48
N GLU A 176 -6.87 7.37 3.59
CA GLU A 176 -7.02 6.47 4.74
C GLU A 176 -6.51 7.10 6.04
N LEU A 177 -5.43 7.87 6.01
CA LEU A 177 -4.98 8.66 7.17
C LEU A 177 -6.07 9.64 7.63
N TYR A 178 -6.71 10.34 6.68
CA TYR A 178 -7.83 11.22 6.97
C TYR A 178 -9.01 10.44 7.58
N LEU A 179 -9.42 9.33 6.97
CA LEU A 179 -10.52 8.50 7.47
C LEU A 179 -10.22 7.92 8.86
N MET A 180 -8.98 7.57 9.15
CA MET A 180 -8.56 7.19 10.50
C MET A 180 -8.66 8.34 11.48
N ALA A 181 -8.28 9.56 11.07
CA ALA A 181 -8.34 10.76 11.91
C ALA A 181 -9.79 11.15 12.25
N VAL A 182 -10.72 10.97 11.33
CA VAL A 182 -12.16 11.20 11.55
C VAL A 182 -12.91 9.97 12.10
N ASN A 183 -12.17 8.96 12.58
CA ASN A 183 -12.70 7.73 13.20
C ASN A 183 -13.65 6.89 12.32
N GLN A 184 -13.44 6.88 11.01
CA GLN A 184 -14.20 6.10 10.02
C GLN A 184 -13.66 4.68 9.80
N ILE A 185 -13.03 4.10 10.83
CA ILE A 185 -12.61 2.70 10.82
C ILE A 185 -13.40 1.97 11.89
N TYR A 186 -13.94 0.82 11.50
CA TYR A 186 -14.79 -0.03 12.29
C TYR A 186 -14.18 -1.42 12.43
N ASP A 187 -14.67 -2.16 13.42
CA ASP A 187 -14.34 -3.58 13.54
C ASP A 187 -14.88 -4.35 12.34
N GLY A 188 -14.06 -5.25 11.80
CA GLY A 188 -14.45 -6.14 10.72
C GLY A 188 -15.41 -7.23 11.18
N TYR A 189 -15.86 -8.04 10.24
CA TYR A 189 -16.87 -9.09 10.45
C TYR A 189 -16.52 -10.06 11.61
N HIS A 190 -15.23 -10.34 11.82
CA HIS A 190 -14.77 -11.25 12.87
C HIS A 190 -14.93 -10.71 14.30
N HIS A 191 -15.17 -9.40 14.46
CA HIS A 191 -15.22 -8.73 15.76
C HIS A 191 -16.37 -7.73 15.86
N SER A 192 -17.35 -7.82 14.97
CA SER A 192 -18.50 -6.92 14.98
C SER A 192 -19.50 -7.30 16.09
N GLN A 193 -19.18 -6.99 17.35
CA GLN A 193 -20.16 -7.03 18.45
C GLN A 193 -20.75 -5.66 18.79
N ARG A 194 -20.44 -4.59 18.03
CA ARG A 194 -21.06 -3.28 18.22
C ARG A 194 -21.64 -2.75 16.91
N PRO A 195 -22.92 -2.31 16.90
CA PRO A 195 -23.47 -1.62 15.74
C PRO A 195 -22.62 -0.36 15.44
N PRO A 196 -22.45 0.01 14.15
CA PRO A 196 -21.68 1.19 13.80
C PRO A 196 -22.26 2.42 14.51
N PRO A 197 -21.44 3.26 15.18
CA PRO A 197 -21.92 4.52 15.71
C PRO A 197 -22.54 5.32 14.57
N ARG A 198 -23.79 5.74 14.78
CA ARG A 198 -24.52 6.58 13.82
C ARG A 198 -23.67 7.83 13.55
N PRO A 199 -23.55 8.30 12.29
CA PRO A 199 -22.89 9.56 12.02
C PRO A 199 -23.59 10.65 12.84
N PHE A 200 -22.83 11.28 13.74
CA PHE A 200 -23.26 12.52 14.38
C PHE A 200 -23.27 13.60 13.30
N TYR A 201 -24.45 13.86 12.74
CA TYR A 201 -24.72 15.15 12.13
C TYR A 201 -24.89 16.13 13.28
N SER A 202 -23.84 16.90 13.56
CA SER A 202 -23.90 18.13 14.36
C SER A 202 -23.60 19.31 13.44
#